data_AF-A0A7W0D938-F1
#
_entry.id   AF-A0A7W0D938-F1
#
_cell.length_a   1.000
_cell.length_b   1.000
_cell.length_c   1.000
_cell.angle_alpha   90.00
_cell.angle_beta   90.00
_cell.angle_gamma   90.00
#
_symmetry.space_group_name_H-M   'P 1'
#
loop_
_entity.id
_entity.type
_entity.pdbx_description
1 polymer ?
#
loop_
_entity_poly.entity_id
_entity_poly.type
_entity_poly.pdbx_seq_one_letter_code
_entity_poly.pdbx_strand_id
1 'polypeptide(L)'
;MKAMQSDLLLIAAPTKAGEEFMKQIRLAGFPYVALTNNKMEKLKLEGQGVKKIIQVDTSLPGSPHIPDYPVGSIILFEESLTLCCRYIQICRSWTSGPMYVITQSVNPRLIYKGLGADYVIYSKNGDVKFLLSSLLQTNKLGSV
;
A
#
# COMPACT_ATOMS: atom_id res chain seq x y z
N MET A 1 26.30 14.86 -4.12
CA MET A 1 25.92 13.76 -3.20
C MET A 1 24.40 13.65 -3.22
N LYS A 2 23.82 12.62 -3.88
CA LYS A 2 22.38 12.35 -3.77
C LYS A 2 22.14 11.73 -2.40
N ALA A 3 21.30 12.34 -1.57
CA ALA A 3 20.81 11.68 -0.36
C ALA A 3 20.21 10.34 -0.77
N MET A 4 20.62 9.27 -0.11
CA MET A 4 20.09 7.92 -0.31
C MET A 4 18.61 7.97 0.09
N GLN A 5 17.74 8.10 -0.90
CA GLN A 5 16.31 8.27 -0.68
C GLN A 5 15.74 6.90 -0.32
N SER A 6 15.44 6.70 0.96
CA SER A 6 14.88 5.43 1.45
C SER A 6 13.52 5.19 0.80
N ASP A 7 13.33 3.99 0.25
CA ASP A 7 12.08 3.58 -0.37
C ASP A 7 10.91 3.70 0.62
N LEU A 8 9.83 4.37 0.20
CA LEU A 8 8.66 4.60 1.05
C LEU A 8 7.65 3.46 0.92
N LEU A 9 7.08 3.03 2.05
CA LEU A 9 5.96 2.08 2.06
C LEU A 9 4.71 2.76 1.53
N LEU A 10 4.07 2.17 0.52
CA LEU A 10 2.77 2.61 0.02
C LEU A 10 1.66 1.76 0.63
N ILE A 11 0.60 2.39 1.13
CA ILE A 11 -0.52 1.70 1.78
C ILE A 11 -1.85 2.19 1.20
N ALA A 12 -2.63 1.30 0.60
CA ALA A 12 -4.05 1.54 0.33
C ALA A 12 -4.88 0.84 1.41
N ALA A 13 -5.57 1.61 2.25
CA ALA A 13 -6.19 1.09 3.46
C ALA A 13 -7.65 1.57 3.65
N PRO A 14 -8.55 1.28 2.69
CA PRO A 14 -9.97 1.68 2.77
C PRO A 14 -10.78 0.90 3.83
N THR A 15 -10.19 -0.13 4.46
CA THR A 15 -10.85 -0.96 5.46
C THR A 15 -10.49 -0.53 6.88
N LYS A 16 -11.36 -0.83 7.87
CA LYS A 16 -11.07 -0.60 9.29
C LYS A 16 -9.75 -1.24 9.75
N ALA A 17 -9.43 -2.43 9.24
CA ALA A 17 -8.18 -3.11 9.55
C ALA A 17 -6.97 -2.39 8.93
N GLY A 18 -7.12 -1.87 7.71
CA GLY A 18 -6.12 -1.03 7.06
C GLY A 18 -5.87 0.27 7.81
N GLU A 19 -6.92 0.94 8.28
CA GLU A 19 -6.80 2.16 9.08
C GLU A 19 -6.01 1.91 10.37
N GLU A 20 -6.31 0.82 11.08
CA GLU A 20 -5.59 0.44 12.29
C GLU A 20 -4.13 0.07 11.98
N PHE A 21 -3.87 -0.59 10.85
CA PHE A 21 -2.51 -0.86 10.40
C PHE A 21 -1.71 0.42 10.10
N MET A 22 -2.30 1.39 9.38
CA MET A 22 -1.67 2.70 9.15
C MET A 22 -1.38 3.45 10.45
N LYS A 23 -2.29 3.37 11.42
CA LYS A 23 -2.08 3.94 12.75
C LYS A 23 -0.88 3.31 13.45
N GLN A 24 -0.73 1.99 13.38
CA GLN A 24 0.42 1.29 13.97
C GLN A 24 1.74 1.65 13.27
N ILE A 25 1.75 1.71 11.93
CA ILE A 25 2.91 2.18 11.13
C ILE A 25 3.34 3.58 11.57
N ARG A 26 2.38 4.49 11.74
CA ARG A 26 2.64 5.85 12.21
C ARG A 26 3.19 5.88 13.64
N LEU A 27 2.60 5.12 14.56
CA LEU A 27 3.08 5.03 15.95
C LEU A 27 4.49 4.44 16.05
N ALA A 28 4.84 3.53 15.13
CA ALA A 28 6.20 2.99 15.01
C ALA A 28 7.20 3.97 14.39
N GLY A 29 6.76 5.16 13.95
CA GLY A 29 7.61 6.16 13.30
C GLY A 29 8.06 5.78 11.89
N PHE A 30 7.42 4.78 11.27
CA PHE A 30 7.82 4.28 9.96
C PHE A 30 7.27 5.19 8.84
N PRO A 31 8.12 5.69 7.92
CA PRO A 31 7.67 6.59 6.87
C PRO A 31 6.83 5.84 5.82
N TYR A 32 5.64 6.35 5.53
CA TYR A 32 4.73 5.76 4.54
C TYR A 32 3.99 6.82 3.75
N VAL A 33 3.35 6.36 2.68
CA VAL A 33 2.48 7.12 1.79
C VAL A 33 1.16 6.39 1.73
N ALA A 34 0.05 7.10 1.94
CA ALA A 34 -1.28 6.52 1.73
C ALA A 34 -1.69 6.64 0.26
N LEU A 35 -2.40 5.64 -0.25
CA LEU A 35 -3.02 5.62 -1.58
C LEU A 35 -4.53 5.64 -1.43
N THR A 36 -5.19 6.50 -2.20
CA THR A 36 -6.66 6.53 -2.35
C THR A 36 -7.03 6.85 -3.79
N ASN A 37 -8.26 6.54 -4.19
CA ASN A 37 -8.80 6.93 -5.50
C ASN A 37 -9.86 8.03 -5.42
N ASN A 38 -10.22 8.49 -4.22
CA ASN A 38 -11.33 9.42 -4.04
C ASN A 38 -10.97 10.57 -3.10
N LYS A 39 -11.57 11.73 -3.38
CA LYS A 39 -11.27 12.98 -2.69
C LYS A 39 -11.72 12.97 -1.22
N MET A 40 -12.81 12.28 -0.90
CA MET A 40 -13.36 12.26 0.46
C MET A 40 -12.47 11.47 1.43
N GLU A 41 -11.96 10.32 0.99
CA GLU A 41 -11.02 9.52 1.74
C GLU A 41 -9.67 10.25 1.89
N LYS A 42 -9.22 10.98 0.85
CA LYS A 42 -8.04 11.86 0.98
C LYS A 42 -8.21 12.85 2.14
N LEU A 43 -9.33 13.57 2.21
CA LEU A 43 -9.61 14.52 3.29
C LEU A 43 -9.65 13.82 4.66
N LYS A 44 -10.20 12.59 4.72
CA LYS A 44 -10.20 11.77 5.94
C LYS A 44 -8.78 11.43 6.39
N LEU A 45 -7.91 10.99 5.47
CA LEU A 45 -6.51 10.67 5.73
C LEU A 45 -5.73 11.92 6.21
N GLU A 46 -5.96 13.07 5.58
CA GLU A 46 -5.39 14.36 6.01
C GLU A 46 -5.82 14.69 7.45
N GLY A 47 -7.12 14.58 7.76
CA GLY A 47 -7.65 14.79 9.11
C GLY A 47 -7.12 13.78 10.15
N GLN A 48 -6.70 12.60 9.70
CA GLN A 48 -6.02 11.62 10.54
C GLN A 48 -4.53 11.93 10.76
N GLY A 49 -3.96 12.94 10.11
CA GLY A 49 -2.56 13.33 10.23
C GLY A 49 -1.61 12.56 9.31
N VAL A 50 -2.12 11.96 8.22
CA VAL A 50 -1.30 11.35 7.18
C VAL A 50 -0.62 12.46 6.37
N LYS A 51 0.73 12.45 6.34
CA LYS A 51 1.51 13.54 5.73
C LYS A 51 1.69 13.44 4.22
N LYS A 52 1.73 12.21 3.69
CA LYS A 52 1.93 11.94 2.26
C LYS A 52 0.80 11.07 1.75
N ILE A 53 0.05 11.59 0.77
CA ILE A 53 -1.09 10.90 0.19
C ILE A 53 -1.00 11.04 -1.34
N ILE A 54 -1.09 9.91 -2.04
CA ILE A 54 -1.30 9.86 -3.48
C ILE A 54 -2.78 9.60 -3.72
N GLN A 55 -3.42 10.50 -4.47
CA GLN A 55 -4.76 10.26 -5.00
C GLN A 55 -4.61 9.89 -6.48
N VAL A 56 -4.98 8.68 -6.84
CA VAL A 56 -4.99 8.21 -8.23
C VAL A 56 -6.38 8.31 -8.84
N ASP A 57 -6.45 8.53 -10.15
CA ASP A 57 -7.68 8.32 -10.89
C ASP A 57 -7.74 6.86 -11.38
N THR A 58 -8.69 6.09 -10.83
CA THR A 58 -8.91 4.69 -11.23
C THR A 58 -9.95 4.52 -12.34
N SER A 59 -10.54 5.62 -12.83
CA SER A 59 -11.53 5.61 -13.91
C SER A 59 -10.88 5.51 -15.30
N LEU A 60 -9.64 5.99 -15.44
CA LEU A 60 -8.89 5.99 -16.69
C LEU A 60 -7.76 4.95 -16.64
N PRO A 61 -7.81 3.88 -17.45
CA PRO A 61 -6.69 2.97 -17.63
C PRO A 61 -5.47 3.74 -18.15
N GLY A 62 -4.33 3.61 -17.46
CA GLY A 62 -3.05 4.12 -17.97
C GLY A 62 -2.74 5.59 -17.68
N SER A 63 -3.43 6.25 -16.75
CA SER A 63 -2.98 7.56 -16.24
C SER A 63 -1.64 7.39 -15.52
N PRO A 64 -0.52 7.88 -16.05
CA PRO A 64 0.79 7.66 -15.47
C PRO A 64 1.03 8.75 -14.41
N HIS A 65 0.43 8.60 -13.23
CA HIS A 65 0.92 9.33 -12.08
C HIS A 65 2.17 8.61 -11.58
N ILE A 66 3.36 9.08 -11.95
CA ILE A 66 4.62 8.56 -11.41
C ILE A 66 4.94 9.35 -10.14
N PRO A 67 5.13 8.71 -8.97
CA PRO A 67 5.52 9.41 -7.76
C PRO A 67 6.92 10.01 -7.88
N ASP A 68 7.12 11.23 -7.37
CA ASP A 68 8.43 11.92 -7.35
C ASP A 68 9.43 11.34 -6.33
N TYR A 69 9.12 10.19 -5.74
CA TYR A 69 9.90 9.50 -4.73
C TYR A 69 9.84 7.99 -4.93
N PRO A 70 10.89 7.26 -4.53
CA PRO A 70 10.93 5.82 -4.69
C PRO A 70 9.86 5.14 -3.82
N VAL A 71 9.03 4.32 -4.45
CA VAL A 71 8.06 3.46 -3.79
C VAL A 71 8.70 2.10 -3.56
N GLY A 72 8.74 1.66 -2.30
CA GLY A 72 9.30 0.38 -1.90
C GLY A 72 8.26 -0.73 -1.90
N SER A 73 8.02 -1.27 -0.71
CA SER A 73 6.95 -2.24 -0.51
C SER A 73 5.57 -1.59 -0.60
N ILE A 74 4.58 -2.37 -1.02
CA ILE A 74 3.20 -1.93 -1.20
C ILE A 74 2.26 -2.85 -0.43
N ILE A 75 1.31 -2.27 0.31
CA ILE A 75 0.27 -3.00 1.03
C ILE A 75 -1.10 -2.49 0.58
N LEU A 76 -1.90 -3.37 -0.01
CA LEU A 76 -3.24 -3.07 -0.48
C LEU A 76 -4.25 -3.85 0.36
N PHE A 77 -5.08 -3.17 1.13
CA PHE A 77 -6.24 -3.77 1.76
C PHE A 77 -7.40 -3.77 0.76
N GLU A 78 -7.92 -4.95 0.44
CA GLU A 78 -9.02 -5.12 -0.50
C GLU A 78 -10.32 -4.55 0.09
N GLU A 79 -10.87 -3.55 -0.58
CA GLU A 79 -12.28 -3.14 -0.44
C GLU A 79 -13.18 -3.79 -1.48
N SER A 80 -12.71 -3.86 -2.73
CA SER A 80 -13.38 -4.56 -3.82
C SER A 80 -12.36 -5.14 -4.80
N LEU A 81 -12.76 -6.20 -5.49
CA LEU A 81 -11.97 -6.85 -6.53
C LEU A 81 -11.50 -5.85 -7.59
N THR A 82 -12.43 -5.06 -8.13
CA THR A 82 -12.14 -4.13 -9.23
C THR A 82 -11.16 -3.04 -8.82
N LEU A 83 -11.37 -2.42 -7.65
CA LEU A 83 -10.48 -1.35 -7.18
C LEU A 83 -9.08 -1.90 -6.89
N CYS A 84 -9.00 -3.05 -6.23
CA CYS A 84 -7.72 -3.68 -5.92
C CYS A 84 -6.95 -4.04 -7.20
N CYS A 85 -7.61 -4.61 -8.22
CA CYS A 85 -7.00 -4.86 -9.53
C CYS A 85 -6.42 -3.60 -10.16
N ARG A 86 -7.15 -2.47 -10.12
CA ARG A 86 -6.66 -1.19 -10.63
C ARG A 86 -5.44 -0.69 -9.87
N TYR A 87 -5.46 -0.78 -8.55
CA TYR A 87 -4.30 -0.41 -7.74
C TYR A 87 -3.09 -1.27 -8.05
N ILE A 88 -3.23 -2.60 -8.17
CA ILE A 88 -2.11 -3.49 -8.51
C ILE A 88 -1.47 -3.05 -9.83
N GLN A 89 -2.27 -2.84 -10.88
CA GLN A 89 -1.76 -2.44 -12.20
C GLN A 89 -1.03 -1.09 -12.16
N ILE A 90 -1.61 -0.10 -11.48
CA ILE A 90 -1.01 1.24 -11.34
C ILE A 90 0.30 1.14 -10.55
N CYS A 91 0.25 0.52 -9.37
CA CYS A 91 1.34 0.45 -8.43
C CYS A 91 2.52 -0.38 -8.94
N ARG A 92 2.27 -1.44 -9.72
CA ARG A 92 3.32 -2.28 -10.28
C ARG A 92 4.18 -1.52 -11.30
N SER A 93 3.65 -0.46 -11.91
CA SER A 93 4.44 0.44 -12.77
C SER A 93 5.40 1.33 -11.98
N TRP A 94 5.17 1.51 -10.67
CA TRP A 94 5.96 2.40 -9.81
C TRP A 94 7.13 1.70 -9.13
N THR A 95 7.08 0.37 -9.00
CA THR A 95 8.09 -0.39 -8.26
C THR A 95 8.15 -1.86 -8.66
N SER A 96 9.36 -2.42 -8.61
CA SER A 96 9.59 -3.87 -8.60
C SER A 96 9.57 -4.47 -7.20
N GLY A 97 9.35 -3.65 -6.16
CA GLY A 97 9.32 -4.08 -4.77
C GLY A 97 8.14 -5.02 -4.43
N PRO A 98 8.17 -5.63 -3.22
CA PRO A 98 7.13 -6.54 -2.78
C PRO A 98 5.75 -5.88 -2.68
N MET A 99 4.73 -6.53 -3.26
CA MET A 99 3.34 -6.11 -3.19
C MET A 99 2.49 -7.15 -2.45
N TYR A 100 1.87 -6.71 -1.35
CA TYR A 100 1.00 -7.48 -0.49
C TYR A 100 -0.44 -7.05 -0.70
N VAL A 101 -1.32 -8.01 -1.00
CA VAL A 101 -2.77 -7.81 -1.01
C VAL A 101 -3.38 -8.50 0.20
N ILE A 102 -4.04 -7.74 1.06
CA ILE A 102 -4.75 -8.24 2.24
C ILE A 102 -6.22 -8.33 1.87
N THR A 103 -6.74 -9.55 1.83
CA THR A 103 -8.12 -9.83 1.41
C THR A 103 -8.87 -10.63 2.47
N GLN A 104 -10.18 -10.40 2.55
CA GLN A 104 -11.10 -11.25 3.31
C GLN A 104 -11.86 -12.21 2.39
N SER A 105 -11.57 -12.17 1.08
CA SER A 105 -12.18 -13.02 0.06
C SER A 105 -11.27 -14.18 -0.28
N VAL A 106 -11.84 -15.37 -0.44
CA VAL A 106 -11.08 -16.60 -0.72
C VAL A 106 -10.70 -16.73 -2.19
N ASN A 107 -11.47 -16.08 -3.08
CA ASN A 107 -11.47 -16.34 -4.51
C ASN A 107 -10.46 -15.54 -5.37
N PRO A 108 -10.07 -14.28 -5.06
CA PRO A 108 -9.36 -13.45 -6.03
C PRO A 108 -7.84 -13.67 -6.09
N ARG A 109 -7.30 -14.69 -5.40
CA ARG A 109 -5.85 -14.92 -5.27
C ARG A 109 -5.12 -15.01 -6.62
N LEU A 110 -5.63 -15.80 -7.56
CA LEU A 110 -4.98 -15.98 -8.86
C LEU A 110 -5.07 -14.71 -9.72
N ILE A 111 -6.16 -13.96 -9.59
CA ILE A 111 -6.36 -12.69 -10.32
C ILE A 111 -5.30 -11.68 -9.87
N TYR A 112 -5.15 -11.47 -8.57
CA TYR A 112 -4.18 -10.50 -8.05
C TYR A 112 -2.75 -10.87 -8.38
N LYS A 113 -2.39 -12.16 -8.27
CA LYS A 113 -1.06 -12.63 -8.66
C LYS A 113 -0.79 -12.42 -10.15
N GLY A 114 -1.76 -12.73 -11.01
CA GLY A 114 -1.64 -12.51 -12.46
C GLY A 114 -1.48 -11.03 -12.85
N LEU A 115 -2.01 -10.11 -12.03
CA LEU A 115 -1.84 -8.66 -12.22
C LEU A 115 -0.54 -8.12 -11.65
N GLY A 116 0.19 -8.92 -10.88
CA GLY A 116 1.49 -8.56 -10.34
C GLY A 116 1.54 -8.39 -8.83
N ALA A 117 0.59 -8.89 -8.04
CA ALA A 117 0.80 -9.02 -6.59
C ALA A 117 1.74 -10.19 -6.27
N ASP A 118 2.71 -9.98 -5.39
CA ASP A 118 3.64 -11.04 -4.97
C ASP A 118 2.99 -11.95 -3.91
N TYR A 119 2.34 -11.30 -2.94
CA TYR A 119 1.71 -11.94 -1.80
C TYR A 119 0.23 -11.59 -1.76
N VAL A 120 -0.61 -12.60 -1.62
CA VAL A 120 -2.05 -12.43 -1.34
C VAL A 120 -2.34 -13.15 -0.04
N ILE A 121 -2.71 -12.38 0.97
CA ILE A 121 -2.89 -12.83 2.35
C ILE A 121 -4.37 -12.79 2.66
N TYR A 122 -4.94 -13.97 2.90
CA TYR A 122 -6.28 -14.07 3.47
C TYR A 122 -6.22 -13.78 4.97
N SER A 123 -6.98 -12.79 5.43
CA SER A 123 -7.14 -12.50 6.85
C SER A 123 -8.61 -12.25 7.16
N LYS A 124 -9.22 -13.12 7.97
CA LYS A 124 -10.66 -13.04 8.30
C LYS A 124 -11.07 -11.67 8.86
N ASN A 125 -10.18 -11.03 9.62
CA ASN A 125 -10.44 -9.71 10.22
C ASN A 125 -9.56 -8.61 9.62
N GLY A 126 -8.76 -8.91 8.58
CA GLY A 126 -7.76 -8.00 8.03
C GLY A 126 -6.55 -7.74 8.93
N ASP A 127 -6.43 -8.38 10.11
CA ASP A 127 -5.27 -8.21 10.99
C ASP A 127 -4.03 -8.82 10.33
N VAL A 128 -3.00 -7.99 10.16
CA VAL A 128 -1.71 -8.32 9.55
C VAL A 128 -0.53 -7.71 10.32
N LYS A 129 -0.65 -7.58 11.65
CA LYS A 129 0.43 -7.07 12.52
C LYS A 129 1.79 -7.73 12.28
N PHE A 130 1.80 -9.01 11.88
CA PHE A 130 3.04 -9.72 11.55
C PHE A 130 3.82 -9.09 10.39
N LEU A 131 3.15 -8.41 9.45
CA LEU A 131 3.81 -7.69 8.36
C LEU A 131 4.63 -6.51 8.88
N LEU A 132 4.16 -5.83 9.94
CA LEU A 132 4.92 -4.75 10.56
C LEU A 132 6.28 -5.26 11.05
N SER A 133 6.30 -6.41 11.73
CA SER A 133 7.54 -7.02 12.22
C SER A 133 8.51 -7.34 11.07
N SER A 134 8.01 -7.85 9.94
CA SER A 134 8.83 -8.14 8.76
C SER A 134 9.38 -6.86 8.12
N LEU A 135 8.54 -5.85 7.90
CA LEU A 135 8.94 -4.56 7.29
C LEU A 135 9.97 -3.81 8.13
N LEU A 136 9.87 -3.91 9.46
CA LEU A 136 10.83 -3.33 10.39
C LEU A 136 12.19 -4.08 10.37
N GLN A 137 12.19 -5.39 10.14
CA GLN A 137 13.43 -6.18 10.04
C GLN A 137 14.17 -5.88 8.72
N THR A 138 13.45 -5.82 7.59
CA THR A 138 14.05 -5.56 6.27
C THR A 138 14.76 -4.20 6.19
N ASN A 139 14.22 -3.17 6.86
CA ASN A 139 14.85 -1.85 6.88
C ASN A 139 16.11 -1.76 7.75
N LYS A 140 16.20 -2.56 8.83
CA LYS A 140 17.42 -2.65 9.65
C LYS A 140 18.59 -3.30 8.91
N LEU A 141 18.30 -4.18 7.94
CA LEU A 141 19.32 -4.84 7.13
C LEU A 141 19.82 -3.97 5.96
N GLY A 142 19.03 -2.99 5.52
CA GLY A 142 19.44 -2.01 4.49
C GLY A 142 20.23 -0.80 5.02
N SER A 143 20.55 -0.78 6.32
CA SER A 143 21.28 0.31 6.99
C SER A 143 22.71 -0.10 7.43
N VAL A 144 23.26 -1.18 6.87
CA VAL A 144 24.66 -1.63 7.10
C VAL A 144 25.50 -1.38 5.87
#